data_AF-A0A7V5H3H3-F1
#
_entry.id   AF-A0A7V5H3H3-F1
#
_cell.length_a   1.000
_cell.length_b   1.000
_cell.length_c   1.000
_cell.angle_alpha   90.00
_cell.angle_beta   90.00
_cell.angle_gamma   90.00
#
_symmetry.space_group_name_H-M   'P 1'
#
loop_
_entity.id
_entity.type
_entity.pdbx_description
1 polymer ?
#
loop_
_entity_poly.entity_id
_entity_poly.type
_entity_poly.pdbx_seq_one_letter_code
_entity_poly.pdbx_strand_id
1 'polypeptide(L)'
;TKGFVAAILAADAMVKAAQVELVPYRKIGAAYVTVVVKGELGACQAAVDAGVRAAEQIGELVSYHIIANPYDDTENQLESSPRKKPESRKKGLTRKKDQEALLTGKPEDKVKPEEKRPLTRTTRPGRRKSRAEKTKPSSPDQIILHHLTQQPEGSTLNELSNLVGLSTKEVRLILKKLMDQGKVEKIQQKYFAM
;
A
#
# COMPACT_ATOMS: atom_id res chain seq x y z
N THR A 1 -13.67 -23.16 5.30
CA THR A 1 -15.04 -22.60 5.26
C THR A 1 -15.71 -23.00 3.96
N LYS A 2 -17.04 -22.92 3.91
CA LYS A 2 -17.80 -23.06 2.67
C LYS A 2 -18.18 -21.66 2.18
N GLY A 3 -17.64 -21.27 1.03
CA GLY A 3 -17.78 -19.93 0.46
C GLY A 3 -16.53 -19.06 0.62
N PHE A 4 -16.24 -18.27 -0.42
CA PHE A 4 -15.03 -17.44 -0.47
C PHE A 4 -15.13 -16.18 0.40
N VAL A 5 -16.33 -15.61 0.57
CA VAL A 5 -16.55 -14.42 1.39
C VAL A 5 -16.21 -14.69 2.86
N ALA A 6 -16.72 -15.81 3.41
CA ALA A 6 -16.41 -16.24 4.77
C ALA A 6 -14.91 -16.50 4.97
N ALA A 7 -14.23 -17.05 3.95
CA ALA A 7 -12.79 -17.27 4.00
C ALA A 7 -11.99 -15.96 4.07
N ILE A 8 -12.35 -14.95 3.28
CA ILE A 8 -11.67 -13.63 3.30
C ILE A 8 -11.86 -12.96 4.66
N LEU A 9 -13.09 -12.96 5.18
CA LEU A 9 -13.35 -12.35 6.48
C LEU A 9 -12.56 -13.05 7.60
N ALA A 10 -12.53 -14.38 7.59
CA ALA A 10 -11.75 -15.16 8.55
C ALA A 10 -10.26 -14.79 8.47
N ALA A 11 -9.71 -14.70 7.25
CA ALA A 11 -8.32 -14.30 7.03
C ALA A 11 -8.02 -12.89 7.59
N ASP A 12 -8.91 -11.92 7.33
CA ASP A 12 -8.77 -10.55 7.82
C ASP A 12 -8.83 -10.48 9.35
N ALA A 13 -9.74 -11.23 9.98
CA ALA A 13 -9.83 -11.33 11.43
C ALA A 13 -8.58 -11.98 12.05
N MET A 14 -8.07 -13.05 11.44
CA MET A 14 -6.86 -13.76 11.89
C MET A 14 -5.64 -12.83 11.97
N VAL A 15 -5.34 -12.11 10.89
CA VAL A 15 -4.14 -11.23 10.83
C VAL A 15 -4.28 -9.97 11.68
N LYS A 16 -5.51 -9.56 12.00
CA LYS A 16 -5.75 -8.42 12.90
C LYS A 16 -5.68 -8.80 14.38
N ALA A 17 -6.00 -10.04 14.72
CA ALA A 17 -6.03 -10.50 16.10
C ALA A 17 -4.64 -10.81 16.66
N ALA A 18 -3.71 -11.29 15.82
CA ALA A 18 -2.37 -11.65 16.25
C ALA A 18 -1.33 -11.47 15.14
N GLN A 19 -0.05 -11.46 15.53
CA GLN A 19 1.07 -11.38 14.60
C GLN A 19 1.29 -12.73 13.92
N VAL A 20 0.61 -12.95 12.79
CA VAL A 20 0.72 -14.16 11.96
C VAL A 20 0.91 -13.79 10.49
N GLU A 21 1.57 -14.66 9.74
CA GLU A 21 1.73 -14.53 8.30
C GLU A 21 0.64 -15.32 7.56
N LEU A 22 0.01 -14.67 6.58
CA LEU A 22 -1.02 -15.30 5.75
C LEU A 22 -0.36 -16.05 4.59
N VAL A 23 -0.57 -17.37 4.56
CA VAL A 23 -0.14 -18.23 3.45
C VAL A 23 -1.19 -18.18 2.33
N PRO A 24 -0.82 -18.41 1.05
CA PRO A 24 -1.79 -18.51 -0.04
C PRO A 24 -2.94 -19.47 0.28
N TYR A 25 -4.17 -19.00 0.10
CA TYR A 25 -5.36 -19.81 0.32
C TYR A 25 -5.45 -20.96 -0.70
N ARG A 26 -6.11 -22.05 -0.31
CA ARG A 26 -6.34 -23.22 -1.18
C ARG A 26 -7.84 -23.41 -1.45
N LYS A 27 -8.16 -23.72 -2.70
CA LYS A 27 -9.52 -24.01 -3.18
C LYS A 27 -9.52 -25.42 -3.74
N ILE A 28 -10.42 -26.26 -3.26
CA ILE A 28 -10.48 -27.70 -3.61
C ILE A 28 -11.68 -28.00 -4.54
N GLY A 29 -12.64 -27.08 -4.62
CA GLY A 29 -13.92 -27.27 -5.33
C GLY A 29 -15.11 -27.18 -4.37
N ALA A 30 -16.34 -27.26 -4.90
CA ALA A 30 -17.59 -27.21 -4.12
C ALA A 30 -17.68 -26.04 -3.10
N ALA A 31 -17.05 -24.91 -3.44
CA ALA A 31 -16.88 -23.74 -2.59
C ALA A 31 -16.11 -23.98 -1.27
N TYR A 32 -15.39 -25.09 -1.11
CA TYR A 32 -14.47 -25.28 0.00
C TYR A 32 -13.21 -24.45 -0.20
N VAL A 33 -12.98 -23.56 0.76
CA VAL A 33 -11.82 -22.68 0.81
C VAL A 33 -11.14 -22.86 2.16
N THR A 34 -9.83 -23.08 2.11
CA THR A 34 -8.97 -23.21 3.28
C THR A 34 -8.00 -22.04 3.31
N VAL A 35 -7.99 -21.35 4.44
CA VAL A 35 -7.01 -20.31 4.75
C VAL A 35 -6.01 -20.89 5.73
N VAL A 36 -4.73 -20.61 5.52
CA VAL A 36 -3.65 -21.10 6.36
C VAL A 36 -2.85 -19.89 6.84
N VAL A 37 -2.49 -19.89 8.12
CA VAL A 37 -1.63 -18.86 8.73
C VAL A 37 -0.45 -19.54 9.42
N LYS A 38 0.69 -18.85 9.44
CA LYS A 38 1.94 -19.31 10.07
C LYS A 38 2.36 -18.32 11.16
N GLY A 39 3.00 -18.82 12.22
CA GLY A 39 3.50 -18.01 13.31
C GLY A 39 3.82 -18.84 14.56
N GLU A 40 4.07 -18.17 15.67
CA GLU A 40 4.22 -18.83 16.97
C GLU A 40 2.88 -19.44 17.43
N LEU A 41 2.94 -20.55 18.18
CA LEU A 41 1.74 -21.29 18.61
C LEU A 41 0.69 -20.41 19.29
N GLY A 42 1.10 -19.51 20.20
CA GLY A 42 0.18 -18.61 20.89
C GLY A 42 -0.48 -17.58 19.96
N ALA A 43 0.26 -17.05 18.98
CA ALA A 43 -0.28 -16.16 17.97
C ALA A 43 -1.27 -16.88 17.04
N CYS A 44 -0.94 -18.12 16.63
CA CYS A 44 -1.83 -18.95 15.82
C CYS A 44 -3.13 -19.30 16.55
N GLN A 45 -3.09 -19.60 17.85
CA GLN A 45 -4.29 -19.86 18.65
C GLN A 45 -5.22 -18.65 18.71
N ALA A 46 -4.68 -17.46 19.02
CA ALA A 46 -5.45 -16.23 19.06
C ALA A 46 -6.03 -15.86 17.69
N ALA A 47 -5.24 -16.00 16.62
CA ALA A 47 -5.68 -15.74 15.26
C ALA A 47 -6.84 -16.67 14.86
N VAL A 48 -6.70 -17.98 15.12
CA VAL A 48 -7.71 -18.98 14.73
C VAL A 48 -9.02 -18.78 15.50
N ASP A 49 -9.00 -18.51 16.80
CA ASP A 49 -10.23 -18.21 17.57
C ASP A 49 -10.96 -16.99 17.02
N ALA A 50 -10.24 -15.90 16.72
CA ALA A 50 -10.84 -14.72 16.09
C ALA A 50 -11.41 -15.02 14.69
N GLY A 51 -10.69 -15.80 13.89
CA GLY A 51 -11.10 -16.19 12.55
C GLY A 51 -12.33 -17.11 12.53
N VAL A 52 -12.41 -18.05 13.48
CA VAL A 52 -13.55 -18.96 13.67
C VAL A 52 -14.81 -18.16 13.95
N ARG A 53 -14.77 -17.24 14.93
CA ARG A 53 -15.91 -16.39 15.28
C ARG A 53 -16.37 -15.54 14.09
N ALA A 54 -15.43 -14.96 13.34
CA ALA A 54 -15.76 -14.14 12.18
C ALA A 54 -16.34 -14.97 11.02
N ALA A 55 -15.84 -16.19 10.82
CA ALA A 55 -16.35 -17.11 9.80
C ALA A 55 -17.80 -17.55 10.10
N GLU A 56 -18.09 -17.90 11.35
CA GLU A 56 -19.41 -18.33 11.81
C GLU A 56 -20.48 -17.23 11.75
N GLN A 57 -20.08 -15.95 11.87
CA GLN A 57 -21.01 -14.82 11.80
C GLN A 57 -21.62 -14.60 10.42
N ILE A 58 -20.87 -14.85 9.34
CA ILE A 58 -21.31 -14.55 7.96
C ILE A 58 -21.57 -15.81 7.14
N GLY A 59 -20.89 -16.92 7.45
CA GLY A 59 -20.99 -18.13 6.65
C GLY A 59 -20.82 -19.42 7.45
N GLU A 60 -20.49 -20.49 6.72
CA GLU A 60 -20.40 -21.84 7.28
C GLU A 60 -18.92 -22.22 7.50
N LEU A 61 -18.55 -22.38 8.76
CA LEU A 61 -17.27 -22.97 9.15
C LEU A 61 -17.37 -24.49 9.11
N VAL A 62 -16.46 -25.12 8.37
CA VAL A 62 -16.45 -26.59 8.18
C VAL A 62 -15.56 -27.24 9.24
N SER A 63 -14.34 -26.72 9.39
CA SER A 63 -13.37 -27.19 10.37
C SER A 63 -12.26 -26.15 10.56
N TYR A 64 -11.56 -26.24 11.68
CA TYR A 64 -10.31 -25.55 11.97
C TYR A 64 -9.37 -26.53 12.70
N HIS A 65 -8.07 -26.31 12.60
CA HIS A 65 -7.07 -27.10 13.32
C HIS A 65 -5.78 -26.29 13.50
N ILE A 66 -5.02 -26.61 14.55
CA ILE A 66 -3.76 -25.96 14.88
C ILE A 66 -2.70 -27.05 15.04
N ILE A 67 -1.60 -26.91 14.30
CA ILE A 67 -0.46 -27.82 14.33
C ILE A 67 0.71 -27.06 14.95
N ALA A 68 1.10 -27.45 16.16
CA ALA A 68 2.16 -26.75 16.89
C ALA A 68 3.56 -26.98 16.33
N ASN A 69 3.81 -28.16 15.76
CA ASN A 69 5.10 -28.54 15.20
C ASN A 69 4.90 -29.27 13.87
N PRO A 70 4.70 -28.53 12.76
CA PRO A 70 4.57 -29.13 11.44
C PRO A 70 5.92 -29.72 10.98
N TYR A 71 5.88 -30.79 10.19
CA TYR A 71 7.08 -31.37 9.61
C TYR A 71 7.63 -30.48 8.50
N ASP A 72 8.95 -30.37 8.34
CA ASP A 72 9.61 -29.39 7.44
C ASP A 72 9.07 -29.44 6.00
N ASP A 73 8.79 -30.63 5.47
CA ASP A 73 8.31 -30.78 4.09
C ASP A 73 6.87 -30.29 3.88
N THR A 74 6.10 -30.08 4.95
CA THR A 74 4.74 -29.55 4.85
C THR A 74 4.72 -28.10 4.38
N GLU A 75 5.73 -27.30 4.75
CA GLU A 75 5.81 -25.91 4.34
C GLU A 75 6.00 -25.77 2.83
N ASN A 76 6.85 -26.63 2.25
CA ASN A 76 7.06 -26.69 0.80
C ASN A 76 5.77 -26.97 0.04
N GLN A 77 4.93 -27.88 0.55
CA GLN A 77 3.64 -28.20 -0.07
C GLN A 77 2.66 -27.03 0.02
N LEU A 78 2.64 -26.33 1.15
CA LEU A 78 1.79 -25.15 1.36
C LEU A 78 2.18 -23.99 0.43
N GLU A 79 3.46 -23.79 0.18
CA GLU A 79 3.99 -22.69 -0.65
C GLU A 79 4.06 -23.02 -2.15
N SER A 80 3.98 -24.29 -2.51
CA SER A 80 4.00 -24.74 -3.91
C SER A 80 2.72 -24.32 -4.67
N SER A 81 2.72 -23.13 -5.29
CA SER A 81 2.00 -22.71 -6.54
C SER A 81 1.23 -21.37 -6.45
N PRO A 82 1.22 -20.50 -7.51
CA PRO A 82 1.84 -20.66 -8.84
C PRO A 82 3.03 -19.72 -9.09
N ARG A 83 4.08 -20.29 -9.68
CA ARG A 83 5.21 -19.70 -10.43
C ARG A 83 5.36 -18.17 -10.34
N LYS A 84 6.33 -17.69 -9.55
CA LYS A 84 6.98 -16.40 -9.84
C LYS A 84 7.56 -16.48 -11.26
N LYS A 85 7.04 -15.69 -12.22
CA LYS A 85 7.78 -15.44 -13.46
C LYS A 85 9.13 -14.84 -13.05
N PRO A 86 10.27 -15.35 -13.54
CA PRO A 86 11.56 -14.77 -13.23
C PRO A 86 11.54 -13.31 -13.68
N GLU A 87 11.72 -12.42 -12.72
CA GLU A 87 11.84 -10.99 -12.96
C GLU A 87 13.08 -10.80 -13.84
N SER A 88 12.85 -10.41 -15.10
CA SER A 88 13.91 -10.21 -16.06
C SER A 88 14.86 -9.13 -15.52
N ARG A 89 16.09 -9.55 -15.22
CA ARG A 89 17.23 -8.67 -14.92
C ARG A 89 17.26 -7.51 -15.92
N LYS A 90 16.82 -6.32 -15.50
CA LYS A 90 17.22 -5.07 -16.16
C LYS A 90 18.69 -4.83 -15.79
N LYS A 91 19.60 -5.33 -16.63
CA LYS A 91 20.99 -4.84 -16.69
C LYS A 91 20.99 -3.45 -17.33
N GLY A 92 21.74 -2.52 -16.74
CA GLY A 92 21.99 -1.15 -17.21
C GLY A 92 21.41 -0.14 -16.23
N LEU A 93 22.14 0.75 -15.56
CA LEU A 93 23.36 1.45 -15.97
C LEU A 93 24.12 1.91 -14.71
N THR A 94 25.33 1.41 -14.51
CA THR A 94 26.31 1.97 -13.58
C THR A 94 26.73 3.35 -14.07
N ARG A 95 26.39 4.42 -13.35
CA ARG A 95 27.16 5.67 -13.39
C ARG A 95 28.28 5.53 -12.37
N LYS A 96 29.51 5.51 -12.88
CA LYS A 96 30.75 5.47 -12.13
C LYS A 96 30.73 6.55 -11.03
N LYS A 97 31.00 6.12 -9.81
CA LYS A 97 31.52 6.97 -8.74
C LYS A 97 33.01 7.16 -9.00
N ASP A 98 33.35 8.30 -9.57
CA ASP A 98 34.65 8.94 -9.37
C ASP A 98 34.25 10.20 -8.57
N GLN A 99 34.71 10.51 -7.35
CA GLN A 99 36.07 10.44 -6.81
C GLN A 99 36.05 10.37 -5.26
N GLU A 100 36.86 9.46 -4.70
CA GLU A 100 37.66 9.63 -3.46
C GLU A 100 38.67 10.79 -3.68
N ALA A 101 39.25 11.54 -2.73
CA ALA A 101 39.32 11.55 -1.27
C ALA A 101 40.04 12.87 -0.85
N LEU A 102 39.73 13.41 0.34
CA LEU A 102 40.52 14.29 1.23
C LEU A 102 39.50 14.77 2.29
N LEU A 103 39.59 14.60 3.60
CA LEU A 103 40.70 14.60 4.54
C LEU A 103 40.32 13.78 5.80
N THR A 104 41.13 12.77 6.09
CA THR A 104 41.83 12.50 7.36
C THR A 104 41.32 13.13 8.67
N GLY A 105 41.15 12.28 9.71
CA GLY A 105 41.35 12.66 11.12
C GLY A 105 40.32 12.12 12.12
N LYS A 106 40.55 10.93 12.69
CA LYS A 106 40.21 10.63 14.10
C LYS A 106 41.32 11.27 14.99
N PRO A 107 41.15 11.55 16.31
CA PRO A 107 40.45 10.69 17.27
C PRO A 107 39.79 11.37 18.51
N GLU A 108 39.19 10.51 19.35
CA GLU A 108 39.05 10.57 20.83
C GLU A 108 37.75 10.97 21.55
N ASP A 109 37.35 10.01 22.38
CA ASP A 109 36.31 9.92 23.40
C ASP A 109 36.41 10.95 24.53
N LYS A 110 35.26 11.45 25.03
CA LYS A 110 34.99 11.71 26.46
C LYS A 110 33.49 11.59 26.83
N VAL A 111 33.13 10.44 27.41
CA VAL A 111 32.28 10.16 28.60
C VAL A 111 31.12 11.12 29.01
N LYS A 112 29.85 10.60 28.90
CA LYS A 112 28.64 10.52 29.81
C LYS A 112 28.26 11.66 30.81
N PRO A 113 27.04 11.70 31.45
CA PRO A 113 25.75 10.98 31.27
C PRO A 113 24.42 11.82 31.42
N GLU A 114 23.28 11.18 31.13
CA GLU A 114 21.89 11.26 31.68
C GLU A 114 21.29 12.56 32.28
N GLU A 115 20.07 12.96 31.86
CA GLU A 115 18.94 13.28 32.79
C GLU A 115 17.53 13.29 32.12
N LYS A 116 16.48 13.18 32.95
CA LYS A 116 15.17 12.52 32.80
C LYS A 116 14.04 13.31 32.11
N ARG A 117 13.03 12.57 31.61
CA ARG A 117 11.67 13.09 31.28
C ARG A 117 10.91 13.52 32.55
N PRO A 118 9.89 14.40 32.42
CA PRO A 118 8.55 13.97 32.85
C PRO A 118 7.39 14.39 31.92
N LEU A 119 6.30 13.62 31.98
CA LEU A 119 4.98 13.93 31.44
C LEU A 119 4.24 14.91 32.37
N THR A 120 3.48 15.88 31.83
CA THR A 120 2.14 16.25 32.35
C THR A 120 1.35 17.19 31.41
N ARG A 121 0.03 16.95 31.39
CA ARG A 121 -1.06 17.67 30.69
C ARG A 121 -1.40 18.99 31.39
N THR A 122 -1.82 20.01 30.63
CA THR A 122 -2.91 20.94 31.02
C THR A 122 -3.48 21.71 29.82
N THR A 123 -4.73 22.12 29.97
CA THR A 123 -5.74 22.47 28.97
C THR A 123 -5.96 23.97 28.75
N ARG A 124 -6.28 24.37 27.49
CA ARG A 124 -7.21 25.46 27.01
C ARG A 124 -6.99 26.91 27.49
N PRO A 125 -7.31 27.98 26.69
CA PRO A 125 -8.56 28.22 25.93
C PRO A 125 -8.32 28.75 24.49
N GLY A 126 -9.22 28.86 23.51
CA GLY A 126 -10.68 28.97 23.46
C GLY A 126 -11.10 30.38 23.03
N ARG A 127 -11.48 30.60 21.75
CA ARG A 127 -12.72 31.31 21.27
C ARG A 127 -12.58 32.06 19.91
N ARG A 128 -13.30 31.53 18.89
CA ARG A 128 -14.16 32.19 17.84
C ARG A 128 -13.50 33.22 16.89
N LYS A 129 -13.82 33.38 15.60
CA LYS A 129 -14.93 32.99 14.69
C LYS A 129 -14.45 33.47 13.30
N SER A 130 -14.60 32.70 12.22
CA SER A 130 -15.11 33.16 10.91
C SER A 130 -14.73 32.21 9.75
N ARG A 131 -15.79 31.65 9.15
CA ARG A 131 -15.98 31.33 7.74
C ARG A 131 -14.97 31.96 6.75
N ALA A 132 -14.20 31.12 6.06
CA ALA A 132 -13.79 31.31 4.67
C ALA A 132 -13.20 29.98 4.13
N GLU A 133 -13.92 29.35 3.20
CA GLU A 133 -13.34 28.35 2.30
C GLU A 133 -12.14 28.94 1.57
N LYS A 134 -11.05 28.17 1.48
CA LYS A 134 -10.14 28.14 0.33
C LYS A 134 -9.28 26.89 0.41
N THR A 135 -9.60 25.99 -0.50
CA THR A 135 -9.04 24.67 -0.76
C THR A 135 -7.56 24.74 -1.13
N LYS A 136 -6.74 23.99 -0.38
CA LYS A 136 -5.38 23.59 -0.77
C LYS A 136 -5.53 22.51 -1.86
N PRO A 137 -4.88 22.62 -3.04
CA PRO A 137 -5.08 21.66 -4.13
C PRO A 137 -4.39 20.35 -3.73
N SER A 138 -4.70 19.16 -4.25
CA SER A 138 -4.65 18.89 -5.68
C SER A 138 -5.01 17.43 -5.97
N SER A 139 -6.22 17.15 -6.42
CA SER A 139 -6.43 15.96 -7.25
C SER A 139 -5.60 16.13 -8.54
N PRO A 140 -5.08 15.05 -9.15
CA PRO A 140 -4.34 15.09 -10.42
C PRO A 140 -5.03 15.98 -11.48
N ASP A 141 -6.35 15.90 -11.52
CA ASP A 141 -7.24 16.66 -12.40
C ASP A 141 -7.12 18.18 -12.20
N GLN A 142 -7.03 18.67 -10.96
CA GLN A 142 -6.91 20.10 -10.65
C GLN A 142 -5.54 20.66 -11.01
N ILE A 143 -4.48 19.86 -10.86
CA ILE A 143 -3.12 20.26 -11.26
C ILE A 143 -3.06 20.41 -12.78
N ILE A 144 -3.62 19.43 -13.51
CA ILE A 144 -3.68 19.44 -14.96
C ILE A 144 -4.49 20.64 -15.45
N LEU A 145 -5.67 20.90 -14.88
CA LEU A 145 -6.50 22.05 -15.25
C LEU A 145 -5.79 23.38 -14.98
N HIS A 146 -5.20 23.56 -13.79
CA HIS A 146 -4.48 24.78 -13.46
C HIS A 146 -3.28 25.03 -14.39
N HIS A 147 -2.53 23.98 -14.73
CA HIS A 147 -1.44 24.08 -15.69
C HIS A 147 -1.94 24.45 -17.10
N LEU A 148 -3.02 23.81 -17.56
CA LEU A 148 -3.61 24.08 -18.88
C LEU A 148 -4.20 25.50 -18.96
N THR A 149 -4.76 26.06 -17.88
CA THR A 149 -5.23 27.45 -17.85
C THR A 149 -4.10 28.48 -17.90
N GLN A 150 -2.90 28.12 -17.45
CA GLN A 150 -1.74 29.00 -17.48
C GLN A 150 -0.95 28.92 -18.80
N GLN A 151 -1.21 27.91 -19.63
CA GLN A 151 -0.51 27.70 -20.89
C GLN A 151 -1.50 27.72 -22.07
N PRO A 152 -1.71 28.88 -22.72
CA PRO A 152 -2.58 28.99 -23.89
C PRO A 152 -2.04 28.21 -25.12
N GLU A 153 -0.77 27.81 -25.09
CA GLU A 153 -0.09 27.04 -26.16
C GLU A 153 -0.39 25.53 -26.14
N GLY A 154 -1.13 25.06 -25.12
CA GLY A 154 -1.52 23.66 -24.92
C GLY A 154 -0.34 22.75 -24.53
N SER A 155 -0.62 21.72 -23.74
CA SER A 155 0.42 20.79 -23.23
C SER A 155 0.34 19.42 -23.87
N THR A 156 1.50 18.78 -24.06
CA THR A 156 1.58 17.40 -24.57
C THR A 156 1.36 16.35 -23.48
N LEU A 157 1.04 15.11 -23.85
CA LEU A 157 0.84 14.01 -22.89
C LEU A 157 2.08 13.74 -22.03
N ASN A 158 3.27 13.91 -22.60
CA ASN A 158 4.54 13.67 -21.89
C ASN A 158 4.82 14.77 -20.86
N GLU A 159 4.50 16.02 -21.17
CA GLU A 159 4.62 17.15 -20.22
C GLU A 159 3.68 16.97 -19.03
N LEU A 160 2.42 16.61 -19.28
CA LEU A 160 1.43 16.36 -18.22
C LEU A 160 1.79 15.13 -17.37
N SER A 161 2.40 14.10 -17.98
CA SER A 161 2.92 12.93 -17.26
C SER A 161 4.07 13.29 -16.33
N ASN A 162 5.03 14.09 -16.80
CA ASN A 162 6.16 14.54 -16.00
C ASN A 162 5.73 15.46 -14.85
N LEU A 163 4.70 16.27 -15.06
CA LEU A 163 4.23 17.22 -14.07
C LEU A 163 3.49 16.56 -12.90
N VAL A 164 2.70 15.53 -13.19
CA VAL A 164 1.90 14.82 -12.18
C VAL A 164 2.64 13.60 -11.61
N GLY A 165 3.71 13.15 -12.27
CA GLY A 165 4.47 11.95 -11.89
C GLY A 165 3.71 10.64 -12.10
N LEU A 166 2.66 10.68 -12.94
CA LEU A 166 1.80 9.53 -13.27
C LEU A 166 2.14 8.97 -14.65
N SER A 167 1.78 7.70 -14.87
CA SER A 167 2.01 7.06 -16.17
C SER A 167 1.18 7.71 -17.28
N THR A 168 1.69 7.65 -18.52
CA THR A 168 0.99 8.21 -19.70
C THR A 168 -0.42 7.62 -19.91
N LYS A 169 -0.66 6.40 -19.43
CA LYS A 169 -1.99 5.75 -19.44
C LYS A 169 -2.96 6.37 -18.45
N GLU A 170 -2.50 6.70 -17.25
CA GLU A 170 -3.32 7.33 -16.20
C GLU A 170 -3.69 8.75 -16.56
N VAL A 171 -2.73 9.52 -17.08
CA VAL A 171 -2.97 10.88 -17.59
C VAL A 171 -3.99 10.87 -18.74
N ARG A 172 -3.90 9.89 -19.64
CA ARG A 172 -4.89 9.73 -20.73
C ARG A 172 -6.30 9.45 -20.20
N LEU A 173 -6.42 8.67 -19.12
CA LEU A 173 -7.71 8.37 -18.49
C LEU A 173 -8.30 9.61 -17.82
N ILE A 174 -7.46 10.40 -17.14
CA ILE A 174 -7.86 11.66 -16.52
C ILE A 174 -8.29 12.67 -17.57
N LEU A 175 -7.50 12.85 -18.64
CA LEU A 175 -7.86 13.73 -19.75
C LEU A 175 -9.14 13.29 -20.44
N LYS A 176 -9.41 11.98 -20.56
CA LYS A 176 -10.69 11.48 -21.08
C LYS A 176 -11.86 11.94 -20.21
N LYS A 177 -11.76 11.80 -18.88
CA LYS A 177 -12.77 12.29 -17.94
C LYS A 177 -12.97 13.81 -18.03
N LEU A 178 -11.90 14.57 -18.27
CA LEU A 178 -11.97 16.03 -18.39
C LEU A 178 -12.54 16.50 -19.74
N MET A 179 -12.30 15.76 -20.82
CA MET A 179 -12.97 15.97 -22.12
C MET A 179 -14.46 15.67 -22.03
N ASP A 180 -14.84 14.58 -21.36
CA ASP A 180 -16.26 14.22 -21.14
C ASP A 180 -17.00 15.29 -20.30
N GLN A 181 -16.27 16.03 -19.45
CA GLN A 181 -16.77 17.17 -18.69
C GLN A 181 -16.77 18.50 -19.46
N GLY A 182 -16.26 18.52 -20.70
CA GLY A 182 -16.17 19.72 -21.53
C GLY A 182 -15.16 20.77 -21.07
N LYS A 183 -14.23 20.41 -20.16
CA LYS A 183 -13.24 21.35 -19.59
C LYS A 183 -11.92 21.40 -20.36
N VAL A 184 -11.67 20.40 -21.19
CA VAL A 184 -10.43 20.26 -21.96
C VAL A 184 -10.78 19.85 -23.38
N GLU A 185 -10.19 20.53 -24.36
CA GLU A 185 -10.27 20.15 -25.76
C GLU A 185 -8.92 19.63 -26.26
N LYS A 186 -8.99 18.71 -27.22
CA LYS A 186 -7.81 18.16 -27.87
C LYS A 186 -7.71 18.69 -29.29
N ILE A 187 -6.69 19.50 -29.54
CA ILE A 187 -6.37 20.00 -30.88
C ILE A 187 -5.04 19.36 -31.29
N GLN A 188 -5.07 18.53 -32.34
CA GLN A 188 -3.92 17.75 -32.81
C GLN A 188 -3.28 16.86 -31.72
N GLN A 189 -2.04 17.13 -31.32
CA GLN A 189 -1.30 16.37 -30.29
C GLN A 189 -1.25 17.07 -28.92
N LYS A 190 -1.97 18.19 -28.79
CA LYS A 190 -1.96 19.02 -27.58
C LYS A 190 -3.35 19.09 -26.94
N TYR A 191 -3.37 19.26 -25.63
CA TYR A 191 -4.57 19.46 -24.84
C TYR A 191 -4.63 20.92 -24.38
N PHE A 192 -5.80 21.51 -24.47
CA PHE A 192 -6.08 22.91 -24.13
C PHE A 192 -7.21 22.96 -23.11
N ALA A 193 -7.13 23.89 -22.16
CA ALA A 193 -8.29 24.20 -21.32
C ALA A 193 -9.31 25.01 -22.16
N MET A 194 -10.60 24.70 -21.98
CA MET A 194 -11.72 25.53 -22.47
C MET A 194 -12.01 26.66 -21.49
#